data_AF-A0AA96PY61-F1
#
_entry.id   AF-A0AA96PY61-F1
#
_cell.length_a   1.000
_cell.length_b   1.000
_cell.length_c   1.000
_cell.angle_alpha   90.00
_cell.angle_beta   90.00
_cell.angle_gamma   90.00
#
_symmetry.space_group_name_H-M   'P 1'
#
loop_
_entity.id
_entity.type
_entity.pdbx_description
1 polymer ?
#
loop_
_entity_poly.entity_id
_entity_poly.type
_entity_poly.pdbx_seq_one_letter_code
_entity_poly.pdbx_strand_id
1 'polypeptide(L)'
;MSGLDKDRKRNQTVCFRMTPEERRELEARIKVSGLPKGKYFIQSVLHQEVKIAVGKYQSDRLSLEIRRLWERLEHLETEDFYEVLADCRALMQQVIEITGDDCSVTWKASDFKTEILEDEK
;
A
#
# COMPACT_ATOMS: atom_id res chain seq x y z
N MET A 1 20.97 -21.20 8.04
CA MET A 1 19.96 -20.86 7.02
C MET A 1 20.67 -20.27 5.82
N SER A 2 20.51 -20.90 4.67
CA SER A 2 21.42 -20.87 3.51
C SER A 2 21.43 -19.53 2.77
N GLY A 3 22.63 -19.04 2.45
CA GLY A 3 22.89 -17.86 1.61
C GLY A 3 22.47 -17.97 0.14
N LEU A 4 21.44 -18.75 -0.17
CA LEU A 4 20.84 -18.95 -1.50
C LEU A 4 19.81 -17.88 -1.87
N ASP A 5 19.55 -16.91 -0.98
CA ASP A 5 18.52 -15.88 -1.16
C ASP A 5 19.06 -14.57 -1.76
N LYS A 6 20.40 -14.42 -1.85
CA LYS A 6 21.05 -13.17 -2.26
C LYS A 6 20.81 -12.80 -3.73
N ASP A 7 20.61 -13.78 -4.61
CA ASP A 7 20.44 -13.55 -6.07
C ASP A 7 18.99 -13.77 -6.55
N ARG A 8 18.03 -13.90 -5.63
CA ARG A 8 16.63 -14.08 -6.02
C ARG A 8 16.00 -12.73 -6.31
N LYS A 9 15.40 -12.59 -7.50
CA LYS A 9 14.59 -11.42 -7.88
C LYS A 9 13.48 -11.08 -6.86
N ARG A 10 13.00 -12.07 -6.10
CA ARG A 10 11.96 -11.93 -5.07
C ARG A 10 12.46 -12.59 -3.78
N ASN A 11 13.33 -11.88 -3.05
CA ASN A 11 13.95 -12.34 -1.81
C ASN A 11 13.12 -12.00 -0.55
N GLN A 12 12.14 -11.09 -0.64
CA GLN A 12 11.25 -10.78 0.48
C GLN A 12 10.08 -11.76 0.60
N THR A 13 9.80 -12.20 1.84
CA THR A 13 8.67 -13.09 2.17
C THR A 13 7.59 -12.32 2.92
N VAL A 14 6.35 -12.39 2.42
CA VAL A 14 5.15 -11.84 3.08
C VAL A 14 4.26 -12.99 3.54
N CYS A 15 3.80 -12.98 4.80
CA CYS A 15 2.96 -14.04 5.36
C CYS A 15 1.64 -13.49 5.94
N PHE A 16 0.56 -14.26 5.75
CA PHE A 16 -0.78 -13.94 6.25
C PHE A 16 -1.29 -15.10 7.11
N ARG A 17 -2.10 -14.80 8.13
CA ARG A 17 -2.84 -15.81 8.89
C ARG A 17 -4.22 -15.96 8.27
N MET A 18 -4.67 -17.19 8.10
CA MET A 18 -5.98 -17.52 7.54
C MET A 18 -6.60 -18.67 8.31
N THR A 19 -7.92 -18.66 8.41
CA THR A 19 -8.69 -19.80 8.89
C THR A 19 -8.61 -20.96 7.88
N PRO A 20 -8.91 -22.21 8.28
CA PRO A 20 -8.95 -23.33 7.34
C PRO A 20 -9.97 -23.14 6.21
N GLU A 21 -11.07 -22.42 6.45
CA GLU A 21 -12.10 -22.14 5.44
C GLU A 21 -11.61 -21.15 4.39
N GLU A 22 -11.08 -20.00 4.83
CA GLU A 22 -10.48 -19.00 3.94
C GLU A 22 -9.37 -19.59 3.07
N ARG A 23 -8.57 -20.50 3.64
CA ARG A 23 -7.52 -21.20 2.88
C ARG A 23 -8.10 -22.08 1.77
N ARG A 24 -9.21 -22.79 2.01
CA ARG A 24 -9.85 -23.62 0.97
C ARG A 24 -10.38 -22.76 -0.17
N GLU A 25 -11.02 -21.65 0.16
CA GLU A 25 -11.52 -20.70 -0.84
C GLU A 25 -10.38 -20.12 -1.69
N LEU A 26 -9.30 -19.70 -1.05
CA LEU A 26 -8.12 -19.17 -1.74
C LEU A 26 -7.49 -20.22 -2.66
N GLU A 27 -7.30 -21.46 -2.19
CA GLU A 27 -6.77 -22.53 -3.03
C GLU A 27 -7.70 -22.87 -4.20
N ALA A 28 -9.02 -22.81 -4.01
CA ALA A 28 -10.00 -22.98 -5.08
C ALA A 28 -9.90 -21.85 -6.11
N ARG A 29 -9.82 -20.58 -5.68
CA ARG A 29 -9.64 -19.44 -6.59
C ARG A 29 -8.36 -19.55 -7.40
N ILE A 30 -7.25 -19.95 -6.78
CA ILE A 30 -5.98 -20.17 -7.50
C ILE A 30 -6.15 -21.26 -8.56
N LYS A 31 -6.77 -22.40 -8.21
CA LYS A 31 -7.02 -23.49 -9.16
C LYS A 31 -7.88 -23.03 -10.35
N VAL A 32 -8.97 -22.32 -10.08
CA VAL A 32 -9.87 -21.79 -11.12
C VAL A 32 -9.17 -20.76 -12.00
N SER A 33 -8.29 -19.93 -11.43
CA SER A 33 -7.53 -18.93 -12.18
C SER A 33 -6.49 -19.52 -13.14
N GLY A 34 -6.08 -20.78 -12.93
CA GLY A 34 -5.00 -21.42 -13.70
C GLY A 34 -3.61 -20.80 -13.49
N LEU A 35 -3.47 -19.81 -12.61
CA LEU A 35 -2.20 -19.12 -12.35
C LEU A 35 -1.34 -19.88 -11.33
N PRO A 36 0.00 -19.87 -11.47
CA PRO A 36 0.89 -20.32 -10.41
C PRO A 36 0.67 -19.51 -9.13
N LYS A 37 0.67 -20.16 -7.95
CA LYS A 37 0.41 -19.53 -6.64
C LYS A 37 1.12 -18.19 -6.46
N GLY A 38 2.44 -18.13 -6.71
CA GLY A 38 3.22 -16.91 -6.53
C GLY A 38 2.84 -15.77 -7.48
N LYS A 39 2.39 -16.06 -8.71
CA LYS A 39 1.89 -15.03 -9.64
C LYS A 39 0.50 -14.55 -9.21
N TYR A 40 -0.37 -15.47 -8.81
CA TYR A 40 -1.70 -15.13 -8.30
C TYR A 40 -1.60 -14.17 -7.12
N PHE A 41 -0.79 -14.48 -6.09
CA PHE A 41 -0.65 -13.61 -4.93
C PHE A 41 -0.15 -12.22 -5.27
N ILE A 42 0.88 -12.10 -6.11
CA ILE A 42 1.43 -10.80 -6.48
C ILE A 42 0.38 -9.98 -7.25
N GLN A 43 -0.32 -10.62 -8.18
CA GLN A 43 -1.34 -9.94 -8.98
C GLN A 43 -2.54 -9.53 -8.13
N SER A 44 -3.02 -10.39 -7.24
CA SER A 44 -4.14 -10.09 -6.36
C SER A 44 -3.79 -9.00 -5.33
N VAL A 45 -2.59 -9.05 -4.74
CA VAL A 45 -2.23 -8.10 -3.67
C VAL A 45 -1.84 -6.73 -4.21
N LEU A 46 -1.11 -6.66 -5.34
CA LEU A 46 -0.61 -5.38 -5.87
C LEU A 46 -1.55 -4.70 -6.86
N HIS A 47 -2.39 -5.46 -7.58
CA HIS A 47 -3.18 -4.93 -8.70
C HIS A 47 -4.68 -5.12 -8.53
N GLN A 48 -5.15 -5.52 -7.34
CA GLN A 48 -6.59 -5.41 -7.05
C GLN A 48 -7.01 -3.95 -7.01
N GLU A 49 -8.18 -3.67 -7.56
CA GLU A 49 -8.82 -2.36 -7.43
C GLU A 49 -9.04 -2.01 -5.95
N VAL A 50 -8.37 -0.95 -5.50
CA VAL A 50 -8.54 -0.41 -4.14
C VAL A 50 -9.52 0.76 -4.21
N LYS A 51 -10.73 0.57 -3.69
CA LYS A 51 -11.71 1.65 -3.57
C LYS A 51 -11.46 2.41 -2.26
N ILE A 52 -10.94 3.63 -2.37
CA ILE A 52 -10.85 4.54 -1.22
C ILE A 52 -12.26 5.04 -0.91
N ALA A 53 -12.88 4.49 0.14
CA ALA A 53 -14.03 5.15 0.75
C ALA A 53 -13.52 6.42 1.44
N VAL A 54 -13.99 7.59 1.01
CA VAL A 54 -13.59 8.89 1.56
C VAL A 54 -14.15 9.00 2.99
N GLY A 55 -13.32 8.67 3.97
CA GLY A 55 -13.59 8.85 5.39
C GLY A 55 -12.35 9.41 6.09
N LYS A 56 -12.57 10.15 7.17
CA LYS A 56 -11.53 10.82 7.97
C LYS A 56 -10.37 9.88 8.34
N TYR A 57 -10.68 8.61 8.63
CA TYR A 57 -9.69 7.62 9.02
C TYR A 57 -8.70 7.24 7.91
N GLN A 58 -9.17 7.10 6.66
CA GLN A 58 -8.29 6.73 5.54
C GLN A 58 -7.35 7.89 5.19
N SER A 59 -7.85 9.13 5.19
CA SER A 59 -7.04 10.34 4.92
C SER A 59 -6.01 10.61 6.01
N ASP A 60 -6.37 10.41 7.28
CA ASP A 60 -5.45 10.59 8.41
C ASP A 60 -4.31 9.58 8.37
N ARG A 61 -4.61 8.33 7.97
CA ARG A 61 -3.59 7.28 7.85
C ARG A 61 -2.59 7.56 6.72
N LEU A 62 -3.07 8.03 5.57
CA LEU A 62 -2.20 8.44 4.48
C LEU A 62 -1.31 9.62 4.91
N SER A 63 -1.90 10.61 5.59
CA SER A 63 -1.19 11.78 6.10
C SER A 63 -0.09 11.40 7.10
N LEU A 64 -0.33 10.40 7.95
CA LEU A 64 0.69 9.87 8.87
C LEU A 64 1.84 9.18 8.15
N GLU A 65 1.57 8.36 7.13
CA GLU A 65 2.65 7.72 6.37
C GLU A 65 3.50 8.76 5.61
N ILE A 66 2.87 9.79 5.04
CA ILE A 66 3.59 10.90 4.40
C ILE A 66 4.46 11.63 5.44
N ARG A 67 3.95 11.92 6.64
CA ARG A 67 4.75 12.54 7.72
C ARG A 67 5.94 11.68 8.12
N ARG A 68 5.76 10.37 8.27
CA ARG A 68 6.86 9.44 8.59
C ARG A 68 7.94 9.43 7.50
N LEU A 69 7.56 9.49 6.23
CA LEU A 69 8.53 9.61 5.14
C LEU A 69 9.30 10.93 5.23
N TRP A 70 8.62 12.03 5.53
CA TRP A 70 9.25 13.35 5.72
C TRP A 70 10.25 13.34 6.88
N GLU A 71 9.87 12.78 8.03
CA GLU A 71 10.76 12.65 9.20
C GLU A 71 11.99 11.80 8.86
N ARG A 72 11.80 10.68 8.14
CA ARG A 72 12.92 9.86 7.65
C ARG A 72 13.81 10.67 6.71
N LEU A 73 13.23 11.45 5.79
CA LEU A 73 13.98 12.29 4.85
C LEU A 73 14.82 13.37 5.56
N GLU A 74 14.31 13.94 6.64
CA GLU A 74 14.95 15.00 7.42
C GLU A 74 16.13 14.49 8.26
N HIS A 75 16.13 13.20 8.62
CA HIS A 75 17.15 12.56 9.46
C HIS A 75 18.09 11.62 8.69
N LEU A 76 18.14 11.74 7.35
CA LEU A 76 18.92 10.84 6.50
C LEU A 76 20.44 11.02 6.63
N GLU A 77 21.14 9.93 6.94
CA GLU A 77 22.57 9.77 6.68
C GLU A 77 22.77 9.30 5.21
N THR A 78 23.92 9.61 4.61
CA THR A 78 24.16 9.46 3.15
C THR A 78 24.02 8.04 2.59
N GLU A 79 24.12 7.01 3.42
CA GLU A 79 24.04 5.60 3.00
C GLU A 79 22.58 5.11 2.82
N ASP A 80 21.63 5.67 3.58
CA ASP A 80 20.22 5.24 3.57
C ASP A 80 19.36 6.02 2.55
N PHE A 81 19.95 7.05 1.93
CA PHE A 81 19.24 7.99 1.06
C PHE A 81 18.58 7.28 -0.14
N TYR A 82 19.24 6.25 -0.68
CA TYR A 82 18.72 5.50 -1.83
C TYR A 82 17.50 4.65 -1.47
N GLU A 83 17.47 4.05 -0.28
CA GLU A 83 16.34 3.24 0.18
C GLU A 83 15.12 4.11 0.46
N VAL A 84 15.30 5.24 1.15
CA VAL A 84 14.19 6.17 1.45
C VAL A 84 13.63 6.79 0.16
N LEU A 85 14.47 7.11 -0.82
CA LEU A 85 13.99 7.55 -2.13
C LEU A 85 13.21 6.47 -2.88
N ALA A 86 13.64 5.21 -2.79
CA ALA A 86 12.91 4.08 -3.38
C ALA A 86 11.53 3.90 -2.73
N ASP A 87 11.44 3.99 -1.41
CA ASP A 87 10.19 3.97 -0.64
C ASP A 87 9.26 5.12 -1.06
N CYS A 88 9.78 6.35 -1.12
CA CYS A 88 9.04 7.53 -1.56
C CYS A 88 8.49 7.37 -2.97
N ARG A 89 9.32 6.87 -3.91
CA ARG A 89 8.90 6.62 -5.29
C ARG A 89 7.79 5.57 -5.35
N ALA A 90 7.92 4.47 -4.61
CA ALA A 90 6.92 3.41 -4.58
C ALA A 90 5.58 3.92 -4.01
N LEU A 91 5.61 4.71 -2.93
CA LEU A 91 4.41 5.29 -2.34
C LEU A 91 3.72 6.28 -3.29
N MET A 92 4.48 7.18 -3.94
CA MET A 92 3.89 8.10 -4.92
C MET A 92 3.26 7.36 -6.11
N GLN A 93 3.91 6.31 -6.62
CA GLN A 93 3.35 5.51 -7.71
C GLN A 93 2.03 4.84 -7.31
N GLN A 94 1.96 4.26 -6.11
CA GLN A 94 0.74 3.64 -5.61
C GLN A 94 -0.37 4.65 -5.35
N VAL A 95 -0.04 5.85 -4.84
CA VAL A 95 -1.04 6.93 -4.68
C VAL A 95 -1.64 7.27 -6.03
N ILE A 96 -0.82 7.50 -7.07
CA ILE A 96 -1.28 7.83 -8.43
C ILE A 96 -2.18 6.71 -8.98
N GLU A 97 -1.75 5.46 -8.87
CA GLU A 97 -2.48 4.28 -9.37
C GLU A 97 -3.84 4.09 -8.67
N ILE A 98 -3.89 4.31 -7.36
CA ILE A 98 -5.13 4.19 -6.58
C ILE A 98 -6.05 5.40 -6.79
N THR A 99 -5.51 6.61 -7.00
CA THR A 99 -6.32 7.82 -7.21
C THR A 99 -6.87 7.96 -8.63
N GLY A 100 -6.27 7.27 -9.62
CA GLY A 100 -6.71 7.24 -11.02
C GLY A 100 -6.67 8.60 -11.75
N ASP A 101 -6.50 8.58 -13.07
CA ASP A 101 -6.63 9.76 -13.95
C ASP A 101 -8.07 10.35 -13.97
N ASP A 102 -9.02 9.74 -13.27
CA ASP A 102 -10.40 10.20 -13.14
C ASP A 102 -10.56 11.37 -12.14
N CYS A 103 -9.46 11.92 -11.62
CA CYS A 103 -9.47 13.20 -10.94
C CYS A 103 -9.64 14.37 -11.94
N SER A 104 -10.84 14.45 -12.52
CA SER A 104 -11.42 15.73 -12.95
C SER A 104 -11.70 16.67 -11.77
N VAL A 105 -11.50 16.20 -10.54
CA VAL A 105 -11.61 16.99 -9.33
C VAL A 105 -10.29 17.70 -9.09
N THR A 106 -10.25 18.99 -9.39
CA THR A 106 -9.24 19.89 -8.85
C THR A 106 -9.34 19.89 -7.33
N TRP A 107 -8.52 19.09 -6.67
CA TRP A 107 -8.39 19.05 -5.22
C TRP A 107 -8.01 20.44 -4.72
N LYS A 108 -8.89 21.07 -3.95
CA LYS A 108 -8.60 22.33 -3.28
C LYS A 108 -8.23 22.05 -1.84
N ALA A 109 -7.42 22.92 -1.24
CA ALA A 109 -7.05 22.83 0.18
C ALA A 109 -8.27 22.81 1.13
N SER A 110 -9.44 23.24 0.66
CA SER A 110 -10.73 23.13 1.35
C SER A 110 -11.21 21.69 1.52
N ASP A 111 -10.85 20.78 0.61
CA ASP A 111 -11.38 19.40 0.58
C ASP A 111 -10.74 18.51 1.66
N PHE A 112 -9.63 18.97 2.25
CA PHE A 112 -8.91 18.31 3.34
C PHE A 112 -9.22 18.92 4.71
N LYS A 113 -10.14 19.90 4.80
CA LYS A 113 -10.53 20.45 6.10
C LYS A 113 -11.50 19.49 6.77
N THR A 114 -11.03 18.81 7.81
CA THR A 114 -11.91 18.12 8.76
C THR A 114 -12.74 19.16 9.49
N GLU A 115 -14.03 19.26 9.16
CA GLU A 115 -15.00 19.95 10.00
C GLU A 115 -15.03 19.21 11.35
N ILE A 116 -14.56 19.90 12.39
CA ILE A 116 -14.76 19.49 13.77
C ILE A 116 -16.23 19.81 14.03
N LEU A 117 -17.09 18.79 13.98
CA LEU A 117 -18.43 18.90 14.53
C LEU A 117 -18.27 19.09 16.04
N GLU A 118 -18.38 20.34 16.48
CA GLU A 118 -18.63 20.65 17.88
C GLU A 118 -20.05 20.14 18.18
N ASP A 119 -20.14 18.99 18.84
CA ASP A 119 -21.39 18.53 19.43
C ASP A 119 -21.80 19.54 20.51
N GLU A 120 -22.72 20.45 20.15
CA GLU A 120 -23.39 21.34 21.10
C GLU A 120 -24.21 20.50 22.10
N LYS A 121 -24.04 20.81 23.39
CA LYS A 121 -24.72 20.19 24.52
C LYS A 121 -25.95 20.99 24.93
#